data_AF-A0A5J5FXI4-F1
#
_entry.id   AF-A0A5J5FXI4-F1
#
_cell.length_a   1.000
_cell.length_b   1.000
_cell.length_c   1.000
_cell.angle_alpha   90.00
_cell.angle_beta   90.00
_cell.angle_gamma   90.00
#
_symmetry.space_group_name_H-M   'P 1'
#
loop_
_entity.id
_entity.type
_entity.pdbx_description
1 polymer ?
#
loop_
_entity_poly.entity_id
_entity_poly.type
_entity_poly.pdbx_seq_one_letter_code
_entity_poly.pdbx_strand_id
1 'polypeptide(L)'
;MNAKLLYISKLYYSLYSLEDKFIISIVFFHSYIDTNDYFWLQPEDRIKYPTCGSLYSLVELIRKTPEDYKHRIVPRTISNTFHIKNQKPKYDDPDNIYHANDNNAESIPPTIEAKIIYSRRGNLLLLKSDSFYMISVLFPNYYPNTHFDISKKYKLNEHDVKNKDNISYIEALADAIRKSPDEFANREIKNVNITS
;
A
#
# COMPACT_ATOMS: atom_id res chain seq x y z
N MET A 1 -17.32 -15.43 -12.60
CA MET A 1 -16.61 -15.15 -11.33
C MET A 1 -15.79 -13.89 -11.55
N ASN A 2 -16.03 -12.83 -10.78
CA ASN A 2 -15.28 -11.58 -10.91
C ASN A 2 -14.39 -11.43 -9.67
N ALA A 3 -13.10 -11.71 -9.83
CA ALA A 3 -12.13 -11.36 -8.80
C ALA A 3 -11.96 -9.84 -8.74
N LYS A 4 -11.90 -9.30 -7.53
CA LYS A 4 -11.63 -7.88 -7.28
C LYS A 4 -10.19 -7.73 -6.87
N LEU A 5 -9.49 -6.82 -7.53
CA LEU A 5 -8.14 -6.44 -7.14
C LEU A 5 -8.18 -5.63 -5.83
N LEU A 6 -7.56 -6.15 -4.78
CA LEU A 6 -7.46 -5.47 -3.49
C LEU A 6 -6.19 -4.67 -3.36
N TYR A 7 -5.04 -5.21 -3.75
CA TYR A 7 -3.74 -4.55 -3.58
C TYR A 7 -2.76 -5.00 -4.66
N ILE A 8 -1.89 -4.10 -5.09
CA ILE A 8 -0.77 -4.43 -6.00
C ILE A 8 0.54 -3.97 -5.38
N SER A 9 1.45 -4.91 -5.17
CA SER A 9 2.88 -4.61 -5.06
C SER A 9 3.49 -4.74 -6.45
N LYS A 10 3.80 -3.60 -7.07
CA LYS A 10 4.07 -3.42 -8.52
C LYS A 10 4.81 -4.57 -9.22
N LEU A 11 5.84 -5.14 -8.59
CA LEU A 11 6.69 -6.17 -9.20
C LEU A 11 6.65 -7.51 -8.47
N TYR A 12 5.93 -7.61 -7.35
CA TYR A 12 6.10 -8.74 -6.44
C TYR A 12 4.86 -9.63 -6.41
N TYR A 13 3.71 -9.03 -6.12
CA TYR A 13 2.46 -9.76 -6.00
C TYR A 13 1.25 -8.86 -6.15
N SER A 14 0.10 -9.47 -6.34
CA SER A 14 -1.20 -8.79 -6.28
C SER A 14 -2.15 -9.61 -5.41
N LEU A 15 -2.94 -8.93 -4.58
CA LEU A 15 -3.96 -9.54 -3.74
C LEU A 15 -5.33 -9.34 -4.39
N TYR A 16 -6.10 -10.41 -4.46
CA TYR A 16 -7.46 -10.42 -4.98
C TYR A 16 -8.42 -11.00 -3.94
N SER A 17 -9.66 -10.51 -3.92
CA SER A 17 -10.79 -11.25 -3.37
C SER A 17 -11.56 -11.92 -4.48
N LEU A 18 -12.00 -13.14 -4.22
CA LEU A 18 -12.93 -13.88 -5.06
C LEU A 18 -13.90 -14.61 -4.15
N GLU A 19 -15.16 -14.15 -4.13
CA GLU A 19 -16.18 -14.66 -3.19
C GLU A 19 -15.63 -14.59 -1.76
N ASP A 20 -15.74 -15.62 -0.94
CA ASP A 20 -15.27 -15.66 0.44
C ASP A 20 -13.74 -15.91 0.59
N LYS A 21 -12.99 -15.96 -0.52
CA LYS A 21 -11.59 -16.35 -0.56
C LYS A 21 -10.66 -15.24 -1.01
N PHE A 22 -9.40 -15.38 -0.63
CA PHE A 22 -8.32 -14.50 -1.04
C PHE A 22 -7.31 -15.24 -1.90
N ILE A 23 -6.77 -14.53 -2.88
CA ILE A 23 -5.81 -15.05 -3.83
C ILE A 23 -4.63 -14.10 -3.89
N ILE A 24 -3.43 -14.64 -3.82
CA ILE A 24 -2.20 -13.91 -4.11
C ILE A 24 -1.66 -14.36 -5.46
N SER A 25 -1.49 -13.42 -6.38
CA SER A 25 -0.68 -13.60 -7.58
C SER A 25 0.76 -13.31 -7.21
N ILE A 26 1.69 -14.20 -7.47
CA ILE A 26 3.11 -14.03 -7.19
C ILE A 26 3.88 -14.00 -8.49
N VAL A 27 4.71 -12.97 -8.66
CA VAL A 27 5.68 -12.91 -9.75
C VAL A 27 6.88 -13.76 -9.38
N PHE A 28 7.30 -14.69 -10.24
CA PHE A 28 8.53 -15.46 -10.10
C PHE A 28 9.56 -14.96 -11.10
N PHE A 29 10.61 -14.33 -10.58
CA PHE A 29 11.71 -13.81 -11.37
C PHE A 29 12.61 -14.94 -11.83
N HIS A 30 12.57 -15.23 -13.14
CA HIS A 30 13.51 -16.13 -13.79
C HIS A 30 14.36 -15.31 -14.77
N SER A 31 15.58 -15.76 -15.03
CA SER A 31 16.60 -15.00 -15.79
C SER A 31 16.19 -14.59 -17.22
N TYR A 32 15.10 -15.13 -17.76
CA TYR A 32 14.66 -14.88 -19.13
C TYR A 32 13.20 -14.44 -19.26
N ILE A 33 12.29 -14.91 -18.40
CA ILE A 33 10.86 -14.61 -18.45
C ILE A 33 10.29 -14.62 -17.03
N ASP A 34 9.70 -13.50 -16.61
CA ASP A 34 8.91 -13.46 -15.39
C ASP A 34 7.60 -14.24 -15.58
N THR A 35 7.30 -15.12 -14.64
CA THR A 35 6.06 -15.91 -14.64
C THR A 35 5.19 -15.49 -13.46
N ASN A 36 3.88 -15.66 -13.60
CA ASN A 36 2.93 -15.39 -12.52
C ASN A 36 2.17 -16.67 -12.19
N ASP A 37 2.15 -17.04 -10.92
CA ASP A 37 1.27 -18.07 -10.40
C ASP A 37 0.37 -17.50 -9.31
N TYR A 38 -0.79 -18.13 -9.15
CA TYR A 38 -1.83 -17.69 -8.23
C TYR A 38 -2.01 -18.72 -7.13
N PHE A 39 -2.07 -18.28 -5.89
CA PHE A 39 -2.18 -19.15 -4.73
C PHE A 39 -3.37 -18.73 -3.86
N TRP A 40 -4.11 -19.71 -3.37
CA TRP A 40 -5.11 -19.51 -2.33
C TRP A 40 -4.44 -19.15 -1.01
N LEU A 41 -4.86 -18.03 -0.43
CA LEU A 41 -4.54 -17.69 0.94
C LEU A 41 -5.35 -18.57 1.90
N GLN A 42 -4.67 -19.19 2.85
CA GLN A 42 -5.31 -19.97 3.90
C GLN A 42 -5.78 -19.06 5.04
N PRO A 43 -6.79 -19.47 5.84
CA PRO A 43 -7.26 -18.68 6.97
C PRO A 43 -6.17 -18.30 7.98
N GLU A 44 -5.24 -19.22 8.23
CA GLU A 44 -4.06 -19.05 9.09
C GLU A 44 -3.07 -18.01 8.56
N ASP A 45 -2.89 -17.93 7.23
CA ASP A 45 -2.06 -16.89 6.61
C ASP A 45 -2.61 -15.49 6.91
N ARG A 46 -3.93 -15.34 7.01
CA ARG A 46 -4.58 -14.04 7.31
C ARG A 46 -4.40 -13.60 8.75
N ILE A 47 -4.22 -14.55 9.67
CA ILE A 47 -3.92 -14.25 11.07
C ILE A 47 -2.45 -13.84 11.19
N LYS A 48 -1.57 -14.55 10.48
CA LYS A 48 -0.12 -14.33 10.52
C LYS A 48 0.33 -13.10 9.72
N TYR A 49 -0.36 -12.79 8.62
CA TYR A 49 -0.06 -11.71 7.68
C TYR A 49 -1.32 -10.85 7.45
N PRO A 50 -1.76 -10.07 8.45
CA PRO A 50 -3.04 -9.38 8.42
C PRO A 50 -3.08 -8.15 7.51
N THR A 51 -1.92 -7.55 7.20
CA THR A 51 -1.85 -6.37 6.32
C THR A 51 -1.47 -6.76 4.90
N CYS A 52 -1.87 -5.94 3.93
CA CYS A 52 -1.49 -6.09 2.54
C CYS A 52 0.03 -6.26 2.42
N GLY A 53 0.82 -5.39 3.06
CA GLY A 53 2.28 -5.42 3.05
C GLY A 53 2.89 -6.66 3.71
N SER A 54 2.32 -7.12 4.84
CA SER A 54 2.84 -8.29 5.57
C SER A 54 2.78 -9.59 4.76
N LEU A 55 1.89 -9.66 3.75
CA LEU A 55 1.85 -10.78 2.81
C LEU A 55 3.14 -10.94 2.03
N TYR A 56 3.96 -9.89 1.91
CA TYR A 56 5.27 -9.99 1.26
C TYR A 56 6.14 -11.09 1.88
N SER A 57 6.08 -11.29 3.20
CA SER A 57 6.82 -12.35 3.87
C SER A 57 6.34 -13.75 3.46
N LEU A 58 5.04 -13.94 3.23
CA LEU A 58 4.50 -15.19 2.69
C LEU A 58 4.90 -15.37 1.23
N VAL A 59 4.87 -14.32 0.43
CA VAL A 59 5.27 -14.34 -0.98
C VAL A 59 6.73 -14.78 -1.12
N GLU A 60 7.63 -14.25 -0.31
CA GLU A 60 9.04 -14.64 -0.30
C GLU A 60 9.24 -16.10 0.15
N LEU A 61 8.41 -16.58 1.08
CA LEU A 61 8.46 -17.98 1.50
C LEU A 61 8.02 -18.90 0.36
N ILE A 62 6.93 -18.58 -0.33
CA ILE A 62 6.44 -19.33 -1.50
C ILE A 62 7.46 -19.32 -2.64
N ARG A 63 8.13 -18.18 -2.89
CA ARG A 63 9.17 -18.10 -3.93
C ARG A 63 10.37 -18.99 -3.65
N LYS A 64 10.76 -19.12 -2.39
CA LYS A 64 11.91 -19.95 -1.98
C LYS A 64 11.59 -21.43 -2.03
N THR A 65 10.37 -21.82 -1.67
CA THR A 65 9.94 -23.23 -1.66
C THR A 65 8.59 -23.46 -2.34
N PRO A 66 8.45 -23.16 -3.65
CA PRO A 66 7.15 -23.19 -4.34
C PRO A 66 6.50 -24.58 -4.33
N GLU A 67 7.32 -25.62 -4.30
CA GLU A 67 6.89 -27.02 -4.19
C GLU A 67 6.03 -27.28 -2.96
N ASP A 68 6.35 -26.67 -1.81
CA ASP A 68 5.60 -26.83 -0.56
C ASP A 68 4.18 -26.26 -0.67
N TYR A 69 3.97 -25.32 -1.59
CA TYR A 69 2.73 -24.57 -1.79
C TYR A 69 1.94 -25.02 -3.02
N LYS A 70 2.35 -26.08 -3.71
CA LYS A 70 1.65 -26.59 -4.92
C LYS A 70 0.17 -26.88 -4.69
N HIS A 71 -0.18 -27.38 -3.51
CA HIS A 71 -1.56 -27.66 -3.13
C HIS A 71 -2.44 -26.40 -3.03
N ARG A 72 -1.83 -25.21 -2.94
CA ARG A 72 -2.53 -23.93 -2.87
C ARG A 72 -2.71 -23.26 -4.25
N ILE A 73 -2.15 -23.83 -5.31
CA ILE A 73 -2.23 -23.22 -6.64
C ILE A 73 -3.69 -23.10 -7.09
N VAL A 74 -4.05 -21.91 -7.56
CA VAL A 74 -5.37 -21.62 -8.11
C VAL A 74 -5.46 -22.26 -9.50
N PRO A 75 -6.51 -23.05 -9.78
CA PRO A 75 -6.72 -23.63 -11.10
C PRO A 75 -6.76 -22.58 -12.22
N ARG A 76 -6.18 -22.91 -13.38
CA ARG A 76 -6.16 -22.01 -14.56
C ARG A 76 -7.55 -21.56 -15.01
N THR A 77 -8.56 -22.40 -14.82
CA THR A 77 -9.97 -22.06 -15.10
C THR A 77 -10.45 -20.85 -14.31
N ILE A 78 -9.91 -20.63 -13.10
CA ILE A 78 -10.21 -19.50 -12.25
C ILE A 78 -9.27 -18.34 -12.57
N SER A 79 -7.95 -18.58 -12.66
CA SER A 79 -6.99 -17.48 -12.87
C SER A 79 -7.14 -16.77 -14.22
N ASN A 80 -7.59 -17.46 -15.26
CA ASN A 80 -7.89 -16.85 -16.56
C ASN A 80 -9.02 -15.81 -16.51
N THR A 81 -9.85 -15.83 -15.45
CA THR A 81 -10.92 -14.85 -15.24
C THR A 81 -10.42 -13.55 -14.62
N PHE A 82 -9.15 -13.48 -14.20
CA PHE A 82 -8.56 -12.28 -13.63
C PHE A 82 -8.22 -11.30 -14.76
N HIS A 83 -9.21 -10.51 -15.17
CA HIS A 83 -9.01 -9.42 -16.11
C HIS A 83 -8.39 -8.23 -15.37
N ILE A 84 -7.06 -8.25 -15.26
CA ILE A 84 -6.23 -7.23 -14.56
C ILE A 84 -6.25 -5.88 -15.30
N LYS A 85 -6.64 -5.86 -16.58
CA LYS A 85 -6.66 -4.64 -17.39
C LYS A 85 -7.68 -3.65 -16.80
N ASN A 86 -7.16 -2.55 -16.25
CA ASN A 86 -7.86 -1.35 -15.78
C ASN A 86 -8.56 -1.43 -14.40
N GLN A 87 -8.27 -2.43 -13.56
CA GLN A 87 -8.74 -2.39 -12.17
C GLN A 87 -7.80 -1.52 -11.31
N LYS A 88 -8.36 -0.50 -10.65
CA LYS A 88 -7.67 0.20 -9.55
C LYS A 88 -7.76 -0.67 -8.29
N PRO A 89 -6.64 -0.92 -7.58
CA PRO A 89 -6.69 -1.68 -6.33
C PRO A 89 -7.52 -0.94 -5.29
N LYS A 90 -8.21 -1.69 -4.41
CA LYS A 90 -8.94 -1.13 -3.27
C LYS A 90 -8.01 -0.41 -2.28
N TYR A 91 -6.81 -0.96 -2.08
CA TYR A 91 -5.80 -0.49 -1.15
C TYR A 91 -4.56 -0.01 -1.90
N ASP A 92 -4.04 1.12 -1.47
CA ASP A 92 -2.81 1.74 -1.97
C ASP A 92 -1.70 1.80 -0.92
N ASP A 93 -2.00 1.45 0.35
CA ASP A 93 -1.09 1.46 1.48
C ASP A 93 -0.83 0.01 1.99
N PRO A 94 0.43 -0.43 2.10
CA PRO A 94 0.78 -1.75 2.64
C PRO A 94 0.30 -1.98 4.07
N ASP A 95 0.07 -0.92 4.86
CA ASP A 95 -0.45 -1.03 6.24
C ASP A 95 -1.97 -1.30 6.27
N ASN A 96 -2.67 -1.32 5.13
CA ASN A 96 -4.09 -1.69 5.10
C ASN A 96 -4.31 -3.15 5.46
N ILE A 97 -5.21 -3.38 6.42
CA ILE A 97 -5.75 -4.71 6.71
C ILE A 97 -6.80 -5.05 5.66
N TYR A 98 -6.68 -6.23 5.04
CA TYR A 98 -7.68 -6.75 4.12
C TYR A 98 -8.71 -7.56 4.92
N HIS A 99 -9.99 -7.30 4.67
CA HIS A 99 -11.09 -7.85 5.47
C HIS A 99 -11.92 -8.84 4.67
N ALA A 100 -12.43 -9.88 5.33
CA ALA A 100 -13.34 -10.86 4.70
C ALA A 100 -14.60 -10.22 4.08
N ASN A 101 -14.97 -9.01 4.53
CA ASN A 101 -16.11 -8.24 4.02
C ASN A 101 -15.77 -7.35 2.81
N ASP A 102 -14.54 -7.37 2.30
CA ASP A 102 -14.12 -6.66 1.07
C ASP A 102 -14.87 -7.13 -0.19
N ASN A 103 -15.75 -8.11 -0.02
CA ASN A 103 -16.73 -8.62 -0.97
C ASN A 103 -17.90 -7.66 -1.22
N ASN A 104 -18.18 -6.76 -0.28
CA ASN A 104 -19.20 -5.73 -0.44
C ASN A 104 -18.60 -4.51 -1.13
N ALA A 105 -19.35 -3.92 -2.07
CA ALA A 105 -19.04 -2.62 -2.64
C ALA A 105 -19.24 -1.56 -1.54
N GLU A 106 -18.28 -1.43 -0.62
CA GLU A 106 -18.27 -0.34 0.33
C GLU A 106 -17.80 0.93 -0.36
N SER A 107 -18.57 2.00 -0.15
CA SER A 107 -18.30 3.35 -0.59
C SER A 107 -16.83 3.71 -0.33
N ILE A 108 -16.11 4.07 -1.38
CA ILE A 108 -14.77 4.66 -1.31
C ILE A 108 -14.84 5.78 -0.25
N PRO A 109 -14.07 5.72 0.85
CA PRO A 109 -14.08 6.79 1.84
C PRO A 109 -13.78 8.11 1.13
N PRO A 110 -14.41 9.23 1.55
CA PRO A 110 -14.28 10.50 0.86
C PRO A 110 -12.81 10.83 0.68
N THR A 111 -12.39 10.87 -0.59
CA THR A 111 -11.00 11.11 -0.96
C THR A 111 -10.68 12.57 -0.69
N ILE A 112 -9.58 12.83 0.02
CA ILE A 112 -9.13 14.19 0.29
C ILE A 112 -8.33 14.64 -0.92
N GLU A 113 -8.90 15.55 -1.70
CA GLU A 113 -8.20 16.22 -2.79
C GLU A 113 -7.19 17.22 -2.23
N ALA A 114 -5.95 17.15 -2.72
CA ALA A 114 -4.88 18.02 -2.25
C ALA A 114 -3.99 18.49 -3.40
N LYS A 115 -3.63 19.77 -3.37
CA LYS A 115 -2.67 20.38 -4.30
C LYS A 115 -1.29 20.46 -3.68
N ILE A 116 -0.27 20.26 -4.51
CA ILE A 116 1.13 20.48 -4.11
C ILE A 116 1.38 21.98 -4.04
N ILE A 117 1.81 22.49 -2.88
CA ILE A 117 2.22 23.89 -2.73
C ILE A 117 3.73 24.04 -2.58
N TYR A 118 4.42 22.99 -2.13
CA TYR A 118 5.88 22.91 -2.14
C TYR A 118 6.32 21.46 -2.29
N SER A 119 7.45 21.24 -2.96
CA SER A 119 8.00 19.92 -3.22
C SER A 119 9.52 19.94 -3.10
N ARG A 120 10.05 19.07 -2.24
CA ARG A 120 11.47 18.68 -2.25
C ARG A 120 11.55 17.22 -2.69
N ARG A 121 11.93 17.02 -3.95
CA ARG A 121 11.99 15.68 -4.58
C ARG A 121 12.80 14.71 -3.72
N GLY A 122 12.27 13.49 -3.54
CA GLY A 122 12.90 12.45 -2.73
C GLY A 122 12.92 12.74 -1.23
N ASN A 123 12.14 13.70 -0.74
CA ASN A 123 12.11 14.05 0.69
C ASN A 123 10.67 14.31 1.17
N LEU A 124 10.06 15.41 0.75
CA LEU A 124 8.75 15.81 1.26
C LEU A 124 7.93 16.58 0.24
N LEU A 125 6.60 16.55 0.42
CA LEU A 125 5.66 17.46 -0.23
C LEU A 125 4.89 18.22 0.85
N LEU A 126 4.70 19.52 0.65
CA LEU A 126 3.72 20.29 1.37
C LEU A 126 2.46 20.37 0.51
N LEU A 127 1.32 19.99 1.10
CA LEU A 127 0.05 19.84 0.41
C LEU A 127 -1.01 20.76 1.05
N LYS A 128 -1.95 21.23 0.23
CA LYS A 128 -3.13 21.98 0.65
C LYS A 128 -4.38 21.29 0.15
N SER A 129 -5.25 20.86 1.07
CA SER A 129 -6.65 20.52 0.76
C SER A 129 -7.52 21.77 0.89
N ASP A 130 -8.82 21.66 0.65
CA ASP A 130 -9.73 22.81 0.82
C ASP A 130 -9.68 23.37 2.25
N SER A 131 -9.63 22.51 3.26
CA SER A 131 -9.81 22.90 4.65
C SER A 131 -8.54 22.90 5.52
N PHE A 132 -7.44 22.25 5.10
CA PHE A 132 -6.22 22.20 5.92
C PHE A 132 -4.95 21.96 5.10
N TYR A 133 -3.80 22.12 5.76
CA TYR A 133 -2.49 21.80 5.19
C TYR A 133 -2.01 20.44 5.68
N MET A 134 -1.20 19.77 4.86
CA MET A 134 -0.60 18.48 5.18
C MET A 134 0.86 18.48 4.74
N ILE A 135 1.65 17.62 5.37
CA ILE A 135 2.99 17.26 4.90
C ILE A 135 3.00 15.78 4.52
N SER A 136 3.43 15.48 3.30
CA SER A 136 3.77 14.12 2.87
C SER A 136 5.25 13.91 3.10
N VAL A 137 5.61 12.96 3.96
CA VAL A 137 6.99 12.67 4.33
C VAL A 137 7.39 11.34 3.72
N LEU A 138 8.47 11.35 2.94
CA LEU A 138 9.08 10.12 2.43
C LEU A 138 9.88 9.45 3.56
N PHE A 139 9.58 8.20 3.85
CA PHE A 139 10.35 7.36 4.76
C PHE A 139 11.26 6.45 3.92
N PRO A 140 12.57 6.74 3.84
CA PRO A 140 13.50 5.84 3.20
C PRO A 140 13.65 4.56 4.04
N ASN A 141 13.40 3.40 3.44
CA ASN A 141 13.65 2.08 4.03
C ASN A 141 13.03 1.82 5.42
N TYR A 142 11.72 2.06 5.61
CA TYR A 142 11.06 1.77 6.90
C TYR A 142 11.02 0.27 7.26
N TYR A 143 11.11 -0.64 6.28
CA TYR A 143 11.18 -2.09 6.54
C TYR A 143 12.52 -2.68 6.13
N PRO A 144 13.16 -3.50 7.00
CA PRO A 144 14.31 -4.32 6.60
C PRO A 144 13.93 -5.19 5.40
N ASN A 145 14.68 -5.04 4.30
CA ASN A 145 14.52 -5.78 3.04
C ASN A 145 13.36 -5.36 2.11
N THR A 146 12.80 -4.16 2.24
CA THR A 146 11.91 -3.60 1.20
C THR A 146 12.59 -2.43 0.50
N HIS A 147 12.78 -2.52 -0.82
CA HIS A 147 13.31 -1.43 -1.67
C HIS A 147 12.29 -0.31 -1.94
N PHE A 148 11.33 -0.09 -1.04
CA PHE A 148 10.22 0.85 -1.24
C PHE A 148 10.30 2.00 -0.25
N ASP A 149 10.48 3.20 -0.79
CA ASP A 149 10.20 4.41 -0.04
C ASP A 149 8.68 4.55 0.09
N ILE A 150 8.20 4.67 1.33
CA ILE A 150 6.78 4.91 1.61
C ILE A 150 6.57 6.39 1.94
N SER A 151 5.51 6.99 1.42
CA SER A 151 5.13 8.37 1.77
C SER A 151 3.89 8.38 2.63
N LYS A 152 4.06 8.73 3.91
CA LYS A 152 2.95 8.94 4.85
C LYS A 152 2.58 10.42 4.90
N LYS A 153 1.29 10.72 5.05
CA LYS A 153 0.76 12.10 5.06
C LYS A 153 0.30 12.46 6.46
N TYR A 154 0.64 13.66 6.91
CA TYR A 154 0.31 14.14 8.25
C TYR A 154 -0.38 15.49 8.17
N LYS A 155 -1.47 15.67 8.92
CA LYS A 155 -2.14 16.96 9.09
C LYS A 155 -1.20 17.93 9.80
N LEU A 156 -1.11 19.15 9.30
CA LEU A 156 -0.42 20.24 10.00
C LEU A 156 -1.31 20.82 11.08
N ASN A 157 -0.74 21.04 12.27
CA ASN A 157 -1.43 21.75 13.35
C ASN A 157 -1.29 23.28 13.18
N GLU A 158 -1.88 24.06 14.07
CA GLU A 158 -1.84 25.53 13.96
C GLU A 158 -0.41 26.10 13.98
N HIS A 159 0.49 25.53 14.78
CA HIS A 159 1.88 25.95 14.84
C HIS A 159 2.60 25.68 13.53
N ASP A 160 2.40 24.50 12.94
CA ASP A 160 2.98 24.14 11.65
C ASP A 160 2.44 25.03 10.52
N VAL A 161 1.13 25.31 10.52
CA VAL A 161 0.50 26.16 9.50
C VAL A 161 1.03 27.59 9.56
N LYS A 162 1.28 28.14 10.76
CA LYS A 162 1.91 29.45 10.93
C LYS A 162 3.33 29.50 10.34
N ASN A 163 4.03 28.36 10.34
CA ASN A 163 5.41 28.24 9.84
C ASN A 163 5.49 27.59 8.44
N LYS A 164 4.38 27.42 7.73
CA LYS A 164 4.33 26.69 6.44
C LYS A 164 5.23 27.28 5.35
N ASP A 165 5.48 28.58 5.39
CA ASP A 165 6.30 29.30 4.41
C ASP A 165 7.79 29.32 4.81
N ASN A 166 8.13 28.83 6.01
CA ASN A 166 9.49 28.65 6.47
C ASN A 166 9.99 27.25 6.05
N ILE A 167 10.73 27.18 4.96
CA ILE A 167 11.21 25.91 4.39
C ILE A 167 12.08 25.13 5.39
N SER A 168 12.97 25.80 6.12
CA SER A 168 13.81 25.15 7.13
C SER A 168 12.99 24.51 8.24
N TYR A 169 11.87 25.13 8.63
CA TYR A 169 10.94 24.55 9.60
C TYR A 169 10.27 23.28 9.04
N ILE A 170 9.79 23.34 7.80
CA ILE A 170 9.08 22.21 7.18
C ILE A 170 10.00 21.01 6.96
N GLU A 171 11.27 21.25 6.63
CA GLU A 171 12.28 20.21 6.53
C GLU A 171 12.59 19.58 7.89
N ALA A 172 12.75 20.41 8.93
CA ALA A 172 12.95 19.94 10.29
C ALA A 172 11.74 19.12 10.80
N LEU A 173 10.51 19.53 10.45
CA LEU A 173 9.30 18.79 10.78
C LEU A 173 9.26 17.41 10.10
N ALA A 174 9.62 17.33 8.81
CA ALA A 174 9.71 16.05 8.11
C ALA A 174 10.75 15.11 8.77
N ASP A 175 11.90 15.64 9.17
CA ASP A 175 12.92 14.85 9.86
C ASP A 175 12.50 14.40 11.26
N ALA A 176 11.76 15.25 12.00
CA ALA A 176 11.18 14.88 13.28
C ALA A 176 10.16 13.73 13.13
N ILE A 177 9.27 13.83 12.15
CA ILE A 177 8.29 12.78 11.80
C ILE A 177 8.99 11.46 11.47
N ARG A 178 10.11 11.49 10.72
CA ARG A 178 10.89 10.28 10.41
C ARG A 178 11.49 9.61 11.63
N LYS A 179 12.03 10.42 12.55
CA LYS A 179 12.72 9.92 13.75
C LYS A 179 11.75 9.31 14.75
N SER A 180 10.55 9.89 14.88
CA SER A 180 9.56 9.50 15.89
C SER A 180 8.15 9.40 15.31
N PRO A 181 7.87 8.51 14.33
CA PRO A 181 6.57 8.46 13.66
C PRO A 181 5.39 8.22 14.60
N ASP A 182 5.59 7.45 15.67
CA ASP A 182 4.56 7.13 16.65
C ASP A 182 4.05 8.38 17.40
N GLU A 183 4.91 9.39 17.60
CA GLU A 183 4.52 10.67 18.22
C GLU A 183 3.59 11.50 17.32
N PHE A 184 3.60 11.23 16.01
CA PHE A 184 2.78 11.91 15.01
C PHE A 184 1.62 11.05 14.48
N ALA A 185 1.44 9.83 15.00
CA ALA A 185 0.44 8.88 14.50
C ALA A 185 -0.99 9.44 14.54
N ASN A 186 -1.33 10.24 15.56
CA ASN A 186 -2.63 10.90 15.68
C ASN A 186 -2.90 11.98 14.61
N ARG A 187 -1.87 12.37 13.84
CA ARG A 187 -1.95 13.34 12.76
C ARG A 187 -1.90 12.67 11.38
N GLU A 188 -1.63 11.37 11.30
CA GLU A 188 -1.53 10.65 10.04
C GLU A 188 -2.90 10.61 9.34
N ILE A 189 -2.92 10.88 8.04
CA ILE A 189 -4.12 10.87 7.20
C ILE A 189 -3.93 9.89 6.04
N LYS A 190 -4.97 9.09 5.79
CA LYS A 190 -5.06 8.14 4.66
C LYS A 190 -6.00 8.68 3.57
N ASN A 191 -5.98 8.07 2.39
CA ASN A 191 -6.88 8.39 1.26
C ASN A 191 -6.77 9.85 0.74
N VAL A 192 -5.54 10.31 0.48
CA VAL A 192 -5.26 11.63 -0.12
C VAL A 192 -4.94 11.46 -1.60
N ASN A 193 -5.74 12.09 -2.46
CA ASN A 193 -5.45 12.20 -3.89
C ASN A 193 -4.70 13.49 -4.16
N ILE A 194 -3.51 13.38 -4.75
CA ILE A 194 -2.65 14.54 -5.02
C ILE A 194 -2.88 14.97 -6.46
N THR A 195 -3.49 16.12 -6.63
CA THR A 195 -3.68 16.77 -7.94
C THR A 195 -2.55 17.76 -8.19
N SER A 196 -1.96 17.69 -9.38
CA SER A 196 -0.96 18.65 -9.88
C SER A 196 -1.59 19.96 -10.31
#